data_AF-A0ABD0RFY9-F1
#
_entry.id   AF-A0ABD0RFY9-F1
#
_cell.length_a   1.000
_cell.length_b   1.000
_cell.length_c   1.000
_cell.angle_alpha   90.00
_cell.angle_beta   90.00
_cell.angle_gamma   90.00
#
_symmetry.space_group_name_H-M   'P 1'
#
loop_
_entity.id
_entity.type
_entity.pdbx_description
1 polymer ?
#
loop_
_entity_poly.entity_id
_entity_poly.type
_entity_poly.pdbx_seq_one_letter_code
_entity_poly.pdbx_strand_id
1 'polypeptide(L)' 'MSCVHYKFSSKLNYDTVTFDGLHITLSDLKRQIMGREKLKAADCDLQITNAQTKE' A
#
# COMPACT_ATOMS: atom_id res chain seq x y z
N MET A 1 7.92 -4.71 14.88
CA MET A 1 6.79 -4.59 13.94
C MET A 1 6.87 -3.24 13.26
N SER A 2 6.98 -3.26 11.94
CA SER A 2 7.07 -2.05 11.12
C SER A 2 5.70 -1.79 10.49
N CYS A 3 5.33 -0.52 10.35
CA CYS A 3 4.06 -0.14 9.72
C CYS A 3 4.28 0.88 8.59
N VAL A 4 3.62 0.65 7.46
CA VAL A 4 3.53 1.62 6.35
C VAL A 4 2.18 2.30 6.42
N HIS A 5 2.20 3.62 6.53
CA HIS A 5 1.01 4.45 6.41
C HIS A 5 0.81 4.79 4.93
N TYR A 6 -0.36 4.46 4.39
CA TYR A 6 -0.71 4.76 3.01
C TYR A 6 -2.11 5.38 2.97
N LYS A 7 -2.40 6.07 1.87
CA LYS A 7 -3.71 6.68 1.64
C LYS A 7 -4.03 6.63 0.17
N PHE A 8 -5.23 6.18 -0.16
CA PHE A 8 -5.75 6.30 -1.50
C PHE A 8 -6.16 7.75 -1.77
N SER A 9 -5.90 8.22 -2.99
CA SER A 9 -6.40 9.53 -3.46
C SER A 9 -7.91 9.65 -3.29
N SER A 10 -8.64 8.55 -3.49
CA SER A 10 -10.09 8.47 -3.36
C SER A 10 -10.59 8.41 -1.90
N LYS A 11 -9.71 8.17 -0.92
CA LYS A 11 -10.08 8.08 0.50
C LYS A 11 -9.65 9.34 1.25
N LEU A 12 -10.46 9.76 2.21
CA LEU A 12 -10.07 10.83 3.13
C LEU A 12 -9.05 10.35 4.17
N ASN A 13 -9.24 9.11 4.66
CA ASN A 13 -8.49 8.51 5.76
C ASN A 13 -7.22 7.79 5.31
N TYR A 14 -6.24 7.73 6.21
CA TYR A 14 -5.04 6.92 6.05
C TYR A 14 -5.30 5.50 6.57
N ASP A 15 -4.79 4.52 5.83
CA ASP A 15 -4.75 3.13 6.24
C ASP A 15 -3.30 2.74 6.58
N THR A 16 -3.13 1.69 7.38
CA THR A 16 -1.82 1.22 7.81
C THR A 16 -1.66 -0.27 7.53
N VAL A 17 -0.61 -0.62 6.82
CA VAL A 17 -0.16 -2.00 6.61
C VAL A 17 0.93 -2.32 7.61
N THR A 18 0.73 -3.37 8.41
CA THR A 18 1.75 -3.91 9.31
C THR A 18 2.48 -5.05 8.62
N PHE A 19 3.79 -5.05 8.75
CA PHE A 19 4.65 -6.10 8.22
C PHE A 19 5.77 -6.42 9.20
N ASP A 20 6.26 -7.65 9.09
CA ASP A 20 7.40 -8.11 9.88
C ASP A 20 8.67 -8.02 9.02
N GLY A 21 9.72 -7.42 9.56
CA GLY A 21 10.97 -7.16 8.85
C GLY A 21 11.37 -5.69 8.78
N LEU A 22 12.56 -5.47 8.20
CA LEU A 22 13.21 -4.16 8.11
C LEU A 22 12.68 -3.33 6.92
N HIS A 23 12.29 -4.02 5.84
CA HIS A 23 11.72 -3.42 4.64
C HIS A 23 10.65 -4.35 4.06
N ILE A 24 9.66 -3.77 3.38
CA ILE A 24 8.65 -4.48 2.60
C ILE A 24 8.89 -4.20 1.12
N THR A 25 8.74 -5.22 0.27
CA THR A 25 8.84 -5.02 -1.17
C THR A 25 7.57 -4.37 -1.71
N LEU A 26 7.68 -3.57 -2.78
CA LEU A 26 6.50 -2.94 -3.39
C LEU A 26 5.45 -3.97 -3.83
N SER A 27 5.88 -5.13 -4.33
CA SER A 27 4.97 -6.20 -4.73
C SER A 27 4.16 -6.76 -3.56
N ASP A 28 4.80 -6.96 -2.41
CA ASP A 28 4.11 -7.45 -1.20
C ASP A 28 3.19 -6.38 -0.62
N LEU A 29 3.65 -5.13 -0.56
CA LEU A 29 2.85 -3.99 -0.11
C LEU A 29 1.60 -3.82 -0.99
N LYS A 30 1.75 -3.85 -2.32
CA LYS A 30 0.63 -3.81 -3.27
C LYS A 30 -0.35 -4.95 -3.01
N ARG A 31 0.16 -6.17 -2.82
CA ARG A 31 -0.69 -7.36 -2.58
C ARG A 31 -1.47 -7.27 -1.27
N GLN A 32 -0.84 -6.79 -0.19
CA GLN A 32 -1.52 -6.54 1.08
C GLN A 32 -2.63 -5.50 0.93
N ILE A 33 -2.33 -4.37 0.28
CA ILE A 33 -3.31 -3.30 0.07
C ILE A 33 -4.47 -3.79 -0.81
N MET A 34 -4.17 -4.45 -1.94
CA MET A 34 -5.19 -5.02 -2.83
C MET A 34 -6.08 -6.02 -2.12
N GLY A 35 -5.51 -6.92 -1.31
CA GLY A 35 -6.27 -7.90 -0.54
C GLY A 35 -7.18 -7.25 0.50
N ARG A 36 -6.69 -6.21 1.19
CA ARG A 36 -7.44 -5.49 2.22
C ARG A 36 -8.60 -4.68 1.62
N GLU A 37 -8.37 -4.04 0.49
CA GLU A 37 -9.35 -3.22 -0.21
C GLU A 37 -10.26 -4.04 -1.15
N LYS A 38 -10.02 -5.35 -1.27
CA LYS A 38 -10.69 -6.26 -2.22
C LYS A 38 -10.63 -5.75 -3.66
N LEU A 39 -9.53 -5.09 -4.01
CA LEU A 39 -9.28 -4.63 -5.38
C LEU A 39 -9.01 -5.85 -6.26
N LYS A 40 -9.71 -5.94 -7.40
CA LYS A 40 -9.45 -6.99 -8.39
C LYS A 40 -8.12 -6.70 -9.07
N ALA A 41 -7.09 -7.48 -8.72
CA ALA A 41 -5.75 -7.37 -9.32
C ALA A 41 -5.75 -7.51 -10.86
N ALA A 42 -6.80 -8.09 -11.45
CA ALA A 42 -6.95 -8.24 -12.89
C ALA A 42 -7.29 -6.94 -13.63
N ASP A 43 -7.84 -5.92 -12.94
CA ASP A 43 -8.40 -4.72 -13.58
C ASP A 43 -7.79 -3.41 -13.05
N CYS A 44 -6.98 -3.48 -11.98
CA CYS A 44 -6.43 -2.31 -11.32
C CYS A 44 -4.91 -2.41 -11.21
N ASP A 45 -4.20 -1.54 -11.93
CA ASP A 45 -2.77 -1.32 -11.70
C ASP A 45 -2.58 -0.37 -10.52
N LEU A 46 -2.25 -0.92 -9.35
CA LEU A 46 -2.03 -0.11 -8.16
C LEU A 46 -0.68 0.60 -8.28
N GLN A 47 -0.70 1.90 -8.56
CA GLN A 47 0.49 2.74 -8.48
C GLN A 47 0.72 3.20 -7.04
N ILE A 48 1.96 3.04 -6.58
CA ILE A 48 2.41 3.51 -5.27
C ILE A 48 3.41 4.63 -5.54
N THR A 49 3.17 5.79 -4.93
CA THR A 49 4.06 6.94 -4.96
C THR A 49 4.47 7.26 -3.53
N ASN A 50 5.76 7.44 -3.30
CA ASN A 50 6.26 7.79 -1.97
C ASN A 50 5.94 9.25 -1.66
N ALA A 51 5.18 9.50 -0.59
CA ALA A 51 4.80 10.85 -0.21
C ALA A 51 5.99 11.72 0.26
N GLN A 52 7.06 11.11 0.77
CA GLN A 52 8.22 11.82 1.32
C GLN A 52 9.22 12.20 0.23
N THR A 53 9.55 11.27 -0.66
CA THR A 53 10.54 11.48 -1.73
C THR A 53 9.92 11.87 -3.06
N LYS A 54 8.59 11.74 -3.21
CA LYS A 54 7.84 11.93 -4.47
C LYS A 54 8.29 11.02 -5.60
N GLU A 55 8.87 9.88 -5.25
CA GLU A 55 9.25 8.79 -6.17
C GLU A 55 8.07 7.89 -6.54
#